data_AF-A0A090LCF9-F1
#
_entry.id   AF-A0A090LCF9-F1
#
_cell.length_a   1.000
_cell.length_b   1.000
_cell.length_c   1.000
_cell.angle_alpha   90.00
_cell.angle_beta   90.00
_cell.angle_gamma   90.00
#
_symmetry.space_group_name_H-M   'P 1'
#
loop_
_entity.id
_entity.type
_entity.pdbx_description
1 polymer ?
#
loop_
_entity_poly.entity_id
_entity_poly.type
_entity_poly.pdbx_seq_one_letter_code
_entity_poly.pdbx_strand_id
1 'polypeptide(L)'
;MLNDLSLFHEHIDLDPSLHKMSLNSKYNMVINIYKNSTDFCEAFKNGARHILFFSQNFENLNINTFRCMVRKYRGLFRYMPSRSDVDKKYMLFLYIRLMKTSINMTKKDFFIKIFEMNELNDFWLFYYFFGRSFAVEEDYENLKMVIDKAKNELGEIFLKNEKLIKLEEYLLNNLKSPSVQSYSQDVISIG
;
A
#
# COMPACT_ATOMS: atom_id res chain seq x y z
N MET A 1 -1.47 10.47 -16.77
CA MET A 1 -0.15 9.83 -16.53
C MET A 1 -0.01 9.40 -15.07
N LEU A 2 -0.56 8.24 -14.71
CA LEU A 2 -0.34 7.57 -13.41
C LEU A 2 -0.11 6.06 -13.64
N ASN A 3 0.58 5.66 -14.72
CA ASN A 3 0.65 4.26 -15.17
C ASN A 3 1.83 3.45 -14.60
N ASP A 4 2.40 3.86 -13.47
CA ASP A 4 3.55 3.19 -12.83
C ASP A 4 3.14 1.97 -11.98
N LEU A 5 2.31 1.08 -12.54
CA LEU A 5 1.92 -0.17 -11.88
C LEU A 5 3.12 -1.06 -11.54
N SER A 6 4.23 -0.92 -12.28
CA SER A 6 5.47 -1.67 -12.08
C SER A 6 6.08 -1.50 -10.69
N LEU A 7 5.88 -0.35 -10.02
CA LEU A 7 6.38 -0.11 -8.66
C LEU A 7 5.73 -1.03 -7.62
N PHE A 8 4.54 -1.55 -7.92
CA PHE A 8 3.74 -2.38 -7.02
C PHE A 8 3.62 -3.83 -7.49
N HIS A 9 4.43 -4.23 -8.48
CA HIS A 9 4.57 -5.60 -8.94
C HIS A 9 5.98 -6.09 -8.63
N GLU A 10 6.07 -7.12 -7.79
CA GLU A 10 7.30 -7.87 -7.59
C GLU A 10 7.28 -9.09 -8.51
N HIS A 11 8.32 -9.28 -9.30
CA HIS A 11 8.54 -10.56 -9.97
C HIS A 11 9.06 -11.56 -8.93
N ILE A 12 8.20 -12.49 -8.51
CA ILE A 12 8.56 -13.52 -7.55
C ILE A 12 8.87 -14.79 -8.33
N ASP A 13 10.17 -15.04 -8.49
CA ASP A 13 10.68 -16.25 -9.10
C ASP A 13 10.86 -17.32 -8.02
N LEU A 14 9.83 -18.15 -7.85
CA LEU A 14 9.79 -19.30 -6.95
C LEU A 14 9.23 -20.50 -7.72
N ASP A 15 9.60 -21.70 -7.31
CA ASP A 15 9.15 -22.94 -7.96
C ASP A 15 7.61 -23.03 -7.99
N PRO A 16 6.97 -23.06 -9.17
CA PRO A 16 5.53 -23.22 -9.33
C PRO A 16 4.95 -24.45 -8.61
N SER A 17 5.76 -25.50 -8.40
CA SER A 17 5.35 -26.71 -7.68
C SER A 17 4.91 -26.41 -6.24
N LEU A 18 5.42 -25.33 -5.63
CA LEU A 18 5.07 -24.92 -4.27
C LEU A 18 3.58 -24.58 -4.13
N HIS A 19 2.87 -24.22 -5.20
CA HIS A 19 1.42 -24.04 -5.17
C HIS A 19 0.65 -25.33 -4.85
N LYS A 20 1.23 -26.50 -5.17
CA LYS A 20 0.62 -27.82 -4.92
C LYS A 20 0.72 -28.27 -3.45
N MET A 21 1.49 -27.55 -2.62
CA MET A 21 1.62 -27.86 -1.20
C MET A 21 0.28 -27.70 -0.46
N SER A 22 0.06 -28.54 0.57
CA SER A 22 -1.08 -28.37 1.47
C SER A 22 -1.04 -27.02 2.19
N LEU A 23 -2.19 -26.52 2.65
CA LEU A 23 -2.26 -25.25 3.41
C LEU A 23 -1.36 -25.24 4.64
N ASN A 24 -1.33 -26.36 5.38
CA ASN A 24 -0.48 -26.52 6.57
C ASN A 24 1.01 -26.51 6.19
N SER A 25 1.36 -27.14 5.08
CA SER A 25 2.74 -27.15 4.58
C SER A 25 3.20 -25.76 4.15
N LYS A 26 2.37 -25.00 3.43
CA LYS A 26 2.66 -23.60 3.07
C LYS A 26 2.87 -22.73 4.32
N TYR A 27 1.99 -22.87 5.30
CA TYR A 27 2.10 -22.15 6.57
C TYR A 27 3.39 -22.51 7.31
N ASN A 28 3.66 -23.80 7.51
CA ASN A 28 4.84 -24.25 8.23
C ASN A 28 6.14 -23.84 7.52
N MET A 29 6.18 -23.87 6.18
CA MET A 29 7.31 -23.38 5.40
C MET A 29 7.61 -21.91 5.72
N VAL A 30 6.60 -21.04 5.63
CA VAL A 30 6.73 -19.61 5.93
C VAL A 30 7.16 -19.35 7.38
N ILE A 31 6.67 -20.14 8.34
CA ILE A 31 7.08 -20.01 9.75
C ILE A 31 8.52 -20.52 9.98
N ASN A 32 8.93 -21.57 9.29
CA ASN A 32 10.25 -22.17 9.45
C ASN A 32 11.36 -21.31 8.83
N ILE A 33 11.09 -20.57 7.75
CA ILE A 33 12.02 -19.55 7.20
C ILE A 33 12.48 -18.61 8.32
N TYR A 34 11.53 -18.19 9.18
CA TYR A 34 11.84 -17.33 10.30
C TYR A 34 12.60 -18.06 11.41
N LYS A 35 12.07 -19.19 11.90
CA LYS A 35 12.63 -19.90 13.07
C LYS A 35 14.10 -20.31 12.92
N ASN A 36 14.52 -20.55 11.69
CA ASN A 36 15.84 -21.11 11.39
C ASN A 36 16.85 -20.05 10.94
N SER A 37 16.47 -18.78 10.86
CA SER A 37 17.36 -17.73 10.35
C SER A 37 18.02 -16.95 11.48
N THR A 38 19.32 -16.67 11.32
CA THR A 38 20.07 -15.70 12.14
C THR A 38 20.00 -14.28 11.58
N ASP A 39 19.60 -14.12 10.31
CA ASP A 39 19.36 -12.82 9.67
C ASP A 39 17.85 -12.57 9.56
N PHE A 40 17.35 -11.62 10.37
CA PHE A 40 15.93 -11.29 10.42
C PHE A 40 15.43 -10.56 9.18
N CYS A 41 16.26 -9.71 8.57
CA CYS A 41 15.88 -8.96 7.39
C CYS A 41 15.75 -9.90 6.19
N GLU A 42 16.73 -10.78 5.99
CA GLU A 42 16.68 -11.77 4.91
C GLU A 42 15.54 -12.77 5.11
N ALA A 43 15.34 -13.26 6.33
CA ALA A 43 14.22 -14.15 6.64
C ALA A 43 12.86 -13.51 6.34
N PHE A 44 12.70 -12.24 6.70
CA PHE A 44 11.46 -11.51 6.44
C PHE A 44 11.22 -11.33 4.94
N LYS A 45 12.22 -10.90 4.17
CA LYS A 45 12.10 -10.75 2.72
C LYS A 45 11.73 -12.08 2.07
N ASN A 46 12.49 -13.14 2.38
CA ASN A 46 12.28 -14.46 1.81
C ASN A 46 10.87 -14.98 2.13
N GLY A 47 10.44 -14.86 3.39
CA GLY A 47 9.11 -15.29 3.77
C GLY A 47 7.99 -14.42 3.20
N ALA A 48 8.16 -13.10 3.12
CA ALA A 48 7.21 -12.20 2.47
C ALA A 48 7.03 -12.56 0.99
N ARG A 49 8.11 -12.89 0.27
CA ARG A 49 8.06 -13.41 -1.11
C ARG A 49 7.22 -14.68 -1.19
N HIS A 50 7.42 -15.64 -0.30
CA HIS A 50 6.62 -16.88 -0.27
C HIS A 50 5.14 -16.61 0.02
N ILE A 51 4.82 -15.73 0.98
CA ILE A 51 3.44 -15.35 1.29
C ILE A 51 2.79 -14.69 0.06
N LEU A 52 3.49 -13.74 -0.57
CA LEU A 52 2.99 -13.05 -1.76
C LEU A 52 2.78 -14.01 -2.93
N PHE A 53 3.69 -14.95 -3.14
CA PHE A 53 3.57 -16.01 -4.13
C PHE A 53 2.34 -16.88 -3.87
N PHE A 54 2.19 -17.42 -2.65
CA PHE A 54 1.01 -18.22 -2.29
C PHE A 54 -0.31 -17.46 -2.41
N SER A 55 -0.28 -16.14 -2.21
CA SER A 55 -1.46 -15.27 -2.33
C SER A 55 -1.85 -14.92 -3.77
N GLN A 56 -1.08 -15.34 -4.80
CA GLN A 56 -1.43 -15.09 -6.20
C GLN A 56 -2.68 -15.85 -6.62
N ASN A 57 -2.92 -17.04 -6.07
CA ASN A 57 -4.14 -17.80 -6.27
C ASN A 57 -4.74 -18.24 -4.92
N PHE A 58 -5.85 -17.60 -4.53
CA PHE A 58 -6.58 -17.93 -3.29
C PHE A 58 -7.37 -19.24 -3.35
N GLU A 59 -7.49 -19.88 -4.52
CA GLU A 59 -7.97 -21.27 -4.60
C GLU A 59 -7.04 -22.22 -3.83
N ASN A 60 -5.75 -21.86 -3.72
CA ASN A 60 -4.70 -22.68 -3.12
C ASN A 60 -4.21 -22.17 -1.75
N LEU A 61 -4.70 -21.02 -1.30
CA LEU A 61 -4.42 -20.42 0.01
C LEU A 61 -5.70 -19.81 0.55
N ASN A 62 -6.31 -20.39 1.58
CA ASN A 62 -7.49 -19.76 2.17
C ASN A 62 -7.13 -18.42 2.84
N ILE A 63 -8.10 -17.49 2.87
CA ILE A 63 -7.90 -16.12 3.36
C ILE A 63 -7.47 -16.08 4.84
N ASN A 64 -7.96 -17.02 5.66
CA ASN A 64 -7.62 -17.06 7.09
C ASN A 64 -6.14 -17.42 7.30
N THR A 65 -5.63 -18.43 6.60
CA THR A 65 -4.22 -18.82 6.62
C THR A 65 -3.33 -17.69 6.12
N PHE A 66 -3.72 -17.02 5.04
CA PHE A 66 -3.02 -15.82 4.55
C PHE A 66 -2.95 -14.73 5.63
N ARG A 67 -4.08 -14.36 6.25
CA ARG A 67 -4.12 -13.35 7.31
C ARG A 67 -3.26 -13.74 8.52
N CYS A 68 -3.25 -15.01 8.90
CA CYS A 68 -2.39 -15.54 9.95
C CYS A 68 -0.89 -15.41 9.62
N MET A 69 -0.49 -15.74 8.38
CA MET A 69 0.89 -15.55 7.92
C MET A 69 1.31 -14.09 7.99
N VAL A 70 0.49 -13.18 7.44
CA VAL A 70 0.81 -11.73 7.45
C VAL A 70 0.86 -11.17 8.87
N ARG A 71 -0.08 -11.57 9.76
CA ARG A 71 -0.06 -11.14 11.17
C ARG A 71 1.24 -11.55 11.86
N LYS A 72 1.72 -12.76 11.63
CA LYS A 72 3.00 -13.22 12.18
C LYS A 72 4.17 -12.43 11.60
N TYR A 73 4.21 -12.21 10.29
CA TYR A 73 5.29 -11.48 9.63
C TYR A 73 5.35 -10.00 10.03
N ARG A 74 4.20 -9.36 10.25
CA ARG A 74 4.14 -8.02 10.83
C ARG A 74 4.75 -7.99 12.24
N GLY A 75 4.51 -9.01 13.05
CA GLY A 75 5.19 -9.16 14.34
C GLY A 75 6.70 -9.13 14.18
N LEU A 76 7.24 -9.88 13.22
CA LEU A 76 8.68 -9.91 12.92
C LEU A 76 9.21 -8.56 12.46
N PHE A 77 8.51 -7.94 11.51
CA PHE A 77 8.85 -6.62 10.99
C PHE A 77 8.97 -5.57 12.11
N ARG A 78 8.12 -5.68 13.14
CA ARG A 78 8.16 -4.80 14.31
C ARG A 78 9.40 -5.00 15.17
N TYR A 79 9.87 -6.24 15.32
CA TYR A 79 11.04 -6.59 16.13
C TYR A 79 12.37 -6.35 15.43
N MET A 80 12.38 -6.03 14.13
CA MET A 80 13.61 -5.67 13.44
C MET A 80 14.25 -4.42 14.05
N PRO A 81 15.57 -4.44 14.37
CA PRO A 81 16.27 -3.27 14.89
C PRO A 81 16.24 -2.08 13.94
N SER A 82 16.27 -2.35 12.64
CA SER A 82 16.18 -1.38 11.56
C SER A 82 15.44 -1.99 10.37
N ARG A 83 14.67 -1.19 9.64
CA ARG A 83 13.93 -1.62 8.46
C ARG A 83 14.44 -0.88 7.24
N SER A 84 15.01 -1.60 6.28
CA SER A 84 15.39 -1.01 5.00
C SER A 84 14.16 -0.68 4.16
N ASP A 85 14.31 0.16 3.14
CA ASP A 85 13.24 0.43 2.18
C ASP A 85 12.77 -0.84 1.45
N VAL A 86 13.64 -1.85 1.30
CA VAL A 86 13.28 -3.15 0.75
C VAL A 86 12.33 -3.91 1.70
N ASP A 87 12.60 -3.88 3.01
CA ASP A 87 11.72 -4.52 4.00
C ASP A 87 10.36 -3.82 4.02
N LYS A 88 10.36 -2.48 4.01
CA LYS A 88 9.14 -1.66 3.96
C LYS A 88 8.35 -1.91 2.68
N LYS A 89 9.02 -2.09 1.53
CA LYS A 89 8.40 -2.47 0.25
C LYS A 89 7.65 -3.79 0.37
N TYR A 90 8.29 -4.84 0.92
CA TYR A 90 7.62 -6.13 1.11
C TYR A 90 6.47 -6.06 2.10
N MET A 91 6.61 -5.29 3.19
CA MET A 91 5.51 -5.08 4.14
C MET A 91 4.33 -4.34 3.48
N LEU A 92 4.61 -3.31 2.67
CA LEU A 92 3.59 -2.62 1.87
C LEU A 92 2.89 -3.59 0.90
N PHE A 93 3.61 -4.48 0.23
CA PHE A 93 3.00 -5.47 -0.67
C PHE A 93 2.08 -6.44 0.06
N LEU A 94 2.47 -6.91 1.25
CA LEU A 94 1.59 -7.72 2.09
C LEU A 94 0.33 -6.94 2.49
N TYR A 95 0.43 -5.66 2.82
CA TYR A 95 -0.72 -4.80 3.11
C TYR A 95 -1.63 -4.59 1.90
N ILE A 96 -1.08 -4.34 0.73
CA ILE A 96 -1.84 -4.20 -0.52
C ILE A 96 -2.62 -5.50 -0.79
N ARG A 97 -1.98 -6.66 -0.60
CA ARG A 97 -2.65 -7.94 -0.76
C ARG A 97 -3.73 -8.15 0.30
N LEU A 98 -3.48 -7.81 1.57
CA LEU A 98 -4.50 -7.84 2.62
C LEU A 98 -5.72 -6.99 2.26
N MET A 99 -5.49 -5.77 1.77
CA MET A 99 -6.55 -4.86 1.35
C MET A 99 -7.42 -5.47 0.26
N LYS A 100 -6.83 -6.12 -0.75
CA LYS A 100 -7.56 -6.84 -1.81
C LYS A 100 -8.43 -8.00 -1.29
N THR A 101 -8.15 -8.53 -0.10
CA THR A 101 -8.92 -9.61 0.54
C THR A 101 -9.93 -9.11 1.58
N SER A 102 -10.05 -7.80 1.76
CA SER A 102 -10.96 -7.21 2.74
C SER A 102 -12.26 -6.79 2.07
N ILE A 103 -13.38 -7.16 2.69
CA ILE A 103 -14.72 -6.75 2.28
C ILE A 103 -15.30 -5.65 3.19
N ASN A 104 -14.70 -5.42 4.36
CA ASN A 104 -15.29 -4.59 5.43
C ASN A 104 -14.55 -3.28 5.70
N MET A 105 -13.38 -3.06 5.08
CA MET A 105 -12.55 -1.87 5.31
C MET A 105 -12.30 -1.16 3.98
N THR A 106 -12.54 0.14 3.97
CA THR A 106 -12.24 1.00 2.82
C THR A 106 -10.73 1.22 2.68
N LYS A 107 -10.27 1.74 1.53
CA LYS A 107 -8.86 2.12 1.35
C LYS A 107 -8.43 3.19 2.37
N LYS A 108 -9.33 4.10 2.73
CA LYS A 108 -9.13 5.11 3.77
C LYS A 108 -8.86 4.44 5.11
N ASP A 109 -9.69 3.48 5.51
CA ASP A 109 -9.51 2.76 6.79
C ASP A 109 -8.18 2.01 6.82
N PHE A 110 -7.79 1.40 5.70
CA PHE A 110 -6.49 0.74 5.57
C PHE A 110 -5.33 1.73 5.72
N PHE A 111 -5.40 2.87 5.02
CA PHE A 111 -4.37 3.90 5.11
C PHE A 111 -4.22 4.42 6.54
N ILE A 112 -5.31 4.84 7.19
CA ILE A 112 -5.30 5.35 8.56
C ILE A 112 -4.72 4.30 9.51
N LYS A 113 -5.19 3.05 9.41
CA LYS A 113 -4.74 1.98 10.29
C LYS A 113 -3.25 1.66 10.13
N ILE A 114 -2.72 1.67 8.90
CA ILE A 114 -1.28 1.45 8.65
C ILE A 114 -0.47 2.66 9.14
N PHE A 115 -0.96 3.88 8.90
CA PHE A 115 -0.33 5.11 9.35
C PHE A 115 -0.22 5.17 10.89
N GLU A 116 -1.28 4.83 11.61
CA GLU A 116 -1.30 4.77 13.08
C GLU A 116 -0.37 3.71 13.65
N MET A 117 -0.05 2.66 12.88
CA MET A 117 0.93 1.66 13.29
C MET A 117 2.37 2.17 13.22
N ASN A 118 2.61 3.32 12.56
CA ASN A 118 3.92 3.93 12.36
C ASN A 118 4.97 2.94 11.82
N GLU A 119 4.53 2.07 10.90
CA GLU A 119 5.37 1.02 10.32
C GLU A 119 6.02 1.45 9.01
N LEU A 120 5.38 2.36 8.27
CA LEU A 120 5.73 2.78 6.92
C LEU A 120 5.72 4.30 6.74
N ASN A 121 5.65 5.09 7.82
CA ASN A 121 5.46 6.54 7.74
C ASN A 121 6.68 7.28 7.16
N ASP A 122 7.86 6.70 7.24
CA ASP A 122 9.08 7.22 6.62
C ASP A 122 9.28 6.71 5.17
N PHE A 123 8.32 5.95 4.63
CA PHE A 123 8.44 5.29 3.34
C PHE A 123 7.54 5.93 2.29
N TRP A 124 8.12 6.73 1.39
CA TRP A 124 7.36 7.51 0.40
C TRP A 124 6.40 6.68 -0.46
N LEU A 125 6.76 5.42 -0.77
CA LEU A 125 5.97 4.55 -1.64
C LEU A 125 4.63 4.15 -1.01
N PHE A 126 4.54 4.15 0.33
CA PHE A 126 3.29 3.96 1.07
C PHE A 126 2.30 5.09 0.75
N TYR A 127 2.73 6.36 0.83
CA TYR A 127 1.89 7.50 0.47
C TYR A 127 1.55 7.52 -1.02
N TYR A 128 2.52 7.23 -1.88
CA TYR A 128 2.28 7.21 -3.32
C TYR A 128 1.23 6.17 -3.73
N PHE A 129 1.24 4.98 -3.11
CA PHE A 129 0.24 3.95 -3.37
C PHE A 129 -1.19 4.42 -3.08
N PHE A 130 -1.43 4.95 -1.87
CA PHE A 130 -2.76 5.40 -1.46
C PHE A 130 -3.18 6.67 -2.21
N GLY A 131 -2.27 7.64 -2.35
CA GLY A 131 -2.54 8.87 -3.09
C GLY A 131 -2.92 8.59 -4.54
N ARG A 132 -2.18 7.72 -5.23
CA ARG A 132 -2.56 7.27 -6.58
C ARG A 132 -3.94 6.61 -6.60
N SER A 133 -4.23 5.74 -5.63
CA SER A 133 -5.52 5.03 -5.58
C SER A 133 -6.68 6.00 -5.47
N PHE A 134 -6.58 7.00 -4.57
CA PHE A 134 -7.60 8.04 -4.43
C PHE A 134 -7.65 8.99 -5.63
N ALA A 135 -6.52 9.31 -6.26
CA ALA A 135 -6.49 10.12 -7.48
C ALA A 135 -7.22 9.45 -8.64
N VAL A 136 -7.06 8.12 -8.81
CA VAL A 136 -7.78 7.33 -9.83
C VAL A 136 -9.27 7.23 -9.52
N GLU A 137 -9.64 7.24 -8.25
CA GLU A 137 -11.03 7.21 -7.78
C GLU A 137 -11.67 8.59 -7.71
N GLU A 138 -10.95 9.65 -8.11
CA GLU A 138 -11.36 11.05 -8.01
C GLU A 138 -11.77 11.47 -6.57
N ASP A 139 -11.25 10.76 -5.57
CA ASP A 139 -11.49 11.01 -4.15
C ASP A 139 -10.49 12.05 -3.63
N TYR A 140 -10.76 13.31 -3.96
CA TYR A 140 -9.85 14.43 -3.67
C TYR A 140 -9.70 14.71 -2.17
N GLU A 141 -10.71 14.41 -1.36
CA GLU A 141 -10.63 14.58 0.10
C GLU A 141 -9.63 13.61 0.71
N ASN A 142 -9.72 12.31 0.37
CA ASN A 142 -8.77 11.32 0.87
C ASN A 142 -7.39 11.46 0.23
N LEU A 143 -7.30 11.88 -1.03
CA LEU A 143 -6.03 12.25 -1.65
C LEU A 143 -5.34 13.39 -0.88
N LYS A 144 -6.08 14.45 -0.54
CA LYS A 144 -5.56 15.57 0.27
C LYS A 144 -5.03 15.08 1.62
N MET A 145 -5.80 14.25 2.33
CA MET A 145 -5.37 13.66 3.59
C MET A 145 -4.04 12.90 3.46
N VAL A 146 -3.86 12.12 2.39
CA VAL A 146 -2.61 11.38 2.14
C VAL A 146 -1.45 12.33 1.89
N ILE A 147 -1.63 13.37 1.07
CA ILE A 147 -0.58 14.37 0.77
C ILE A 147 -0.19 15.14 2.02
N ASP A 148 -1.15 15.62 2.80
CA ASP A 148 -0.88 16.38 4.03
C ASP A 148 -0.07 15.55 5.03
N LYS A 149 -0.43 14.27 5.19
CA LYS A 149 0.36 13.33 6.02
C LYS A 149 1.74 13.04 5.42
N ALA A 150 1.85 12.90 4.11
CA ALA A 150 3.13 12.67 3.45
C ALA A 150 4.09 13.84 3.67
N LYS A 151 3.61 15.09 3.55
CA LYS A 151 4.41 16.29 3.81
C LYS A 151 4.91 16.34 5.24
N ASN A 152 4.05 16.04 6.21
CA ASN A 152 4.39 16.08 7.62
C ASN A 152 5.43 15.02 8.00
N GLU A 153 5.28 13.78 7.53
CA GLU A 153 6.14 12.66 7.95
C GLU A 153 7.44 12.58 7.12
N LEU A 154 7.40 12.90 5.83
CA LEU A 154 8.55 12.76 4.93
C LEU A 154 9.41 14.02 4.83
N GLY A 155 8.85 15.21 5.11
CA GLY A 155 9.57 16.49 5.05
C GLY A 155 10.33 16.68 3.72
N GLU A 156 11.66 16.80 3.80
CA GLU A 156 12.54 16.95 2.64
C GLU A 156 12.43 15.83 1.60
N ILE A 157 12.11 14.60 2.03
CA ILE A 157 11.92 13.47 1.11
C ILE A 157 10.71 13.71 0.20
N PHE A 158 9.64 14.33 0.73
CA PHE A 158 8.48 14.70 -0.07
C PHE A 158 8.86 15.68 -1.19
N LEU A 159 9.59 16.75 -0.85
CA LEU A 159 9.99 17.81 -1.78
C LEU A 159 10.95 17.33 -2.88
N LYS A 160 11.64 16.21 -2.66
CA LYS A 160 12.56 15.61 -3.64
C LYS A 160 11.92 14.48 -4.43
N ASN A 161 10.69 14.08 -4.11
CA ASN A 161 10.02 12.97 -4.76
C ASN A 161 9.03 13.45 -5.83
N GLU A 162 9.47 13.41 -7.09
CA GLU A 162 8.67 13.84 -8.25
C GLU A 162 7.29 13.18 -8.33
N LYS A 163 7.16 11.92 -7.89
CA LYS A 163 5.88 11.19 -7.93
C LYS A 163 4.87 11.71 -6.91
N LEU A 164 5.33 12.11 -5.73
CA LEU A 164 4.48 12.73 -4.72
C LEU A 164 4.12 14.17 -5.09
N ILE A 165 5.07 14.94 -5.65
CA ILE A 165 4.81 16.29 -6.17
C ILE A 165 3.73 16.25 -7.26
N LYS A 166 3.82 15.32 -8.22
CA LYS A 166 2.80 15.17 -9.25
C LYS A 166 1.41 14.85 -8.71
N LEU A 167 1.31 14.08 -7.61
CA LEU A 167 0.02 13.83 -6.95
C LEU A 167 -0.53 15.12 -6.32
N GLU A 168 0.33 15.94 -5.72
CA GLU A 168 -0.06 17.24 -5.18
C GLU A 168 -0.52 18.20 -6.27
N GLU A 169 0.23 18.33 -7.36
CA GLU A 169 -0.16 19.15 -8.51
C GLU A 169 -1.50 18.69 -9.10
N TYR A 170 -1.70 17.37 -9.21
CA TYR A 170 -2.96 16.79 -9.64
C TYR A 170 -4.12 17.20 -8.73
N LEU A 171 -3.94 17.12 -7.40
CA LEU A 171 -4.94 17.57 -6.43
C LEU A 171 -5.24 19.06 -6.61
N LEU A 172 -4.21 19.91 -6.68
CA LEU A 172 -4.37 21.37 -6.77
C LEU A 172 -5.11 21.79 -8.05
N ASN A 173 -4.85 21.14 -9.17
CA ASN A 173 -5.51 21.44 -10.44
C ASN A 173 -7.00 21.08 -10.41
N ASN A 174 -7.36 19.98 -9.73
CA ASN A 174 -8.76 19.54 -9.64
C ASN A 174 -9.55 20.27 -8.54
N LEU A 175 -8.90 20.75 -7.49
CA LEU A 175 -9.53 21.65 -6.50
C LEU A 175 -9.76 23.07 -7.06
N LYS A 176 -8.99 23.50 -8.06
CA LYS A 176 -9.08 24.83 -8.67
C LYS A 176 -10.07 24.95 -9.82
N SER A 177 -10.71 23.86 -10.26
CA SER A 177 -11.78 23.93 -11.27
C SER A 177 -13.08 24.36 -10.59
N PRO A 178 -13.54 25.62 -10.74
CA PRO A 178 -14.87 25.99 -10.30
C PRO A 178 -15.85 25.38 -11.29
N SER A 179 -16.97 24.87 -10.78
CA SER A 179 -18.18 24.66 -11.58
C SER A 179 -18.48 25.95 -12.37
N VAL A 180 -18.24 25.92 -13.68
CA VAL A 180 -18.75 26.94 -14.59
C VAL A 180 -20.26 26.73 -14.69
N GLN A 181 -21.01 27.38 -13.81
CA GLN A 181 -22.33 27.91 -14.09
C GLN A 181 -22.37 29.35 -13.59
N SER A 182 -21.69 30.22 -14.32
CA SER A 182 -22.00 31.64 -14.30
C SER A 182 -23.34 31.84 -15.00
N TYR A 183 -24.44 31.78 -14.28
CA TYR A 183 -25.63 32.54 -14.67
C TYR A 183 -25.38 34.00 -14.25
N SER A 184 -24.76 34.76 -15.15
CA SER A 184 -24.83 36.20 -15.10
C SER A 184 -26.20 36.64 -15.61
N GLN A 185 -26.76 37.57 -14.85
CA GLN A 185 -28.11 38.11 -14.86
C GLN A 185 -28.51 38.75 -16.20
N ASP A 186 -29.82 38.77 -16.48
CA ASP A 186 -30.47 40.00 -16.92
C ASP A 186 -31.87 40.10 -16.31
N VAL A 187 -31.95 40.96 -15.29
CA VAL A 187 -33.20 41.54 -14.79
C VAL A 187 -33.64 42.53 -15.87
N ILE A 188 -34.62 42.15 -16.69
CA ILE A 188 -35.32 43.13 -17.52
C ILE A 188 -36.35 43.83 -16.64
N SER A 189 -36.00 45.04 -16.21
CA SER A 189 -36.97 46.05 -15.78
C SER A 189 -37.71 46.55 -17.02
N ILE A 190 -39.03 46.40 -17.04
CA ILE A 190 -39.92 47.15 -17.91
C ILE A 190 -40.91 47.84 -16.97
N GLY A 191 -40.99 49.16 -17.09
CA GLY A 191 -41.76 50.04 -16.21
C GLY A 191 -43.26 50.06 -16.47
#